data_AF-A0A3M7N1C9-F1
#
_entry.id   AF-A0A3M7N1C9-F1
#
_cell.length_a   1.000
_cell.length_b   1.000
_cell.length_c   1.000
_cell.angle_alpha   90.00
_cell.angle_beta   90.00
_cell.angle_gamma   90.00
#
_symmetry.space_group_name_H-M   'P 1'
#
loop_
_entity.id
_entity.type
_entity.pdbx_description
1 polymer ?
#
loop_
_entity_poly.entity_id
_entity_poly.type
_entity_poly.pdbx_seq_one_letter_code
_entity_poly.pdbx_strand_id
1 'polypeptide(L)'
;MVAESFYQRVVPSQSVDVGFSLATLHHLEQYPSVPASVSGGKEVHQQSLLKEQADRDLCKFLRLRAQEFRPDSHLVVSFVGQSLYSETSNYPGLVDACRRAMVQLVKQNHLPAGAVSAFRVPTYDRTVDDVETSLQAVQALWVVEHLFEEEIVHPAYERLRASDSAKVKASVRYADTVVHWMMAVISGYFLKALQVAGVHEPVAQSRLLETWSSVTKAIFLQDHLDEKVACSFIYVKLLRI
;
A
#
# COMPACT_ATOMS: atom_id res chain seq x y z
N MET A 1 13.02 -19.52 -1.62
CA MET A 1 12.57 -18.19 -1.17
C MET A 1 13.81 -17.42 -0.76
N VAL A 2 14.03 -16.22 -1.29
CA VAL A 2 15.17 -15.37 -0.92
C VAL A 2 14.66 -14.35 0.09
N ALA A 3 15.23 -14.35 1.30
CA ALA A 3 14.79 -13.50 2.40
C ALA A 3 15.54 -12.16 2.41
N GLU A 4 15.53 -11.47 1.27
CA GLU A 4 16.24 -10.20 1.06
C GLU A 4 15.31 -9.16 0.46
N SER A 5 15.64 -7.88 0.67
CA SER A 5 14.91 -6.78 0.04
C SER A 5 15.07 -6.83 -1.49
N PHE A 6 13.98 -6.67 -2.24
CA PHE A 6 14.04 -6.54 -3.70
C PHE A 6 14.66 -5.20 -4.16
N TYR A 7 14.95 -4.28 -3.24
CA TYR A 7 15.82 -3.12 -3.49
C TYR A 7 17.32 -3.46 -3.42
N GLN A 8 17.64 -4.76 -3.37
CA GLN A 8 18.96 -5.32 -3.55
C GLN A 8 18.93 -6.38 -4.65
N ARG A 9 20.09 -6.89 -5.01
CA ARG A 9 20.20 -8.04 -5.90
C ARG A 9 19.87 -9.31 -5.11
N VAL A 10 18.92 -10.09 -5.59
CA VAL A 10 18.37 -11.26 -4.87
C VAL A 10 18.66 -12.58 -5.57
N VAL A 11 19.08 -12.55 -6.84
CA VAL A 11 19.46 -13.75 -7.60
C VAL A 11 20.72 -13.54 -8.46
N PRO A 12 21.36 -14.61 -8.95
CA PRO A 12 22.49 -14.51 -9.88
C PRO A 12 22.13 -13.79 -11.19
N SER A 13 23.17 -13.36 -11.91
CA SER A 13 22.99 -12.58 -13.14
C SER A 13 22.48 -13.49 -14.24
N GLN A 14 21.61 -12.97 -15.09
CA GLN A 14 21.10 -13.70 -16.25
C GLN A 14 20.54 -15.09 -15.89
N SER A 15 19.84 -15.17 -14.75
CA SER A 15 19.25 -16.40 -14.23
C SER A 15 17.73 -16.42 -14.31
N VAL A 16 17.09 -15.28 -14.60
CA VAL A 16 15.63 -15.14 -14.64
C VAL A 16 15.13 -15.05 -16.08
N ASP A 17 14.17 -15.91 -16.41
CA ASP A 17 13.46 -15.94 -17.71
C ASP A 17 12.13 -15.19 -17.67
N VAL A 18 11.46 -15.18 -16.51
CA VAL A 18 10.21 -14.49 -16.27
C VAL A 18 10.16 -14.05 -14.81
N GLY A 19 9.68 -12.84 -14.54
CA GLY A 19 9.41 -12.39 -13.18
C GLY A 19 8.11 -11.63 -13.02
N PHE A 20 7.60 -11.68 -11.79
CA PHE A 20 6.36 -11.01 -11.39
C PHE A 20 6.63 -10.23 -10.10
N SER A 21 6.18 -8.98 -10.06
CA SER A 21 6.21 -8.14 -8.87
C SER A 21 4.84 -7.49 -8.68
N LEU A 22 4.02 -8.08 -7.82
CA LEU A 22 2.59 -7.75 -7.72
C LEU A 22 2.28 -7.15 -6.35
N ALA A 23 1.66 -5.96 -6.36
CA ALA A 23 1.28 -5.20 -5.16
C ALA A 23 2.44 -4.96 -4.18
N THR A 24 3.63 -4.62 -4.66
CA THR A 24 4.81 -4.39 -3.78
C THR A 24 5.52 -3.06 -3.98
N LEU A 25 5.62 -2.54 -5.21
CA LEU A 25 6.51 -1.40 -5.50
C LEU A 25 5.96 -0.03 -5.07
N HIS A 26 4.72 0.02 -4.57
CA HIS A 26 4.19 1.20 -3.87
C HIS A 26 4.80 1.34 -2.46
N HIS A 27 5.40 0.27 -1.90
CA HIS A 27 6.18 0.35 -0.66
C HIS A 27 7.58 0.90 -0.94
N LEU A 28 7.96 1.94 -0.20
CA LEU A 28 9.26 2.59 -0.31
C LEU A 28 10.35 1.78 0.39
N GLU A 29 11.58 1.86 -0.12
CA GLU A 29 12.76 1.31 0.55
C GLU A 29 12.98 2.01 1.90
N GLN A 30 12.77 3.33 1.92
CA GLN A 30 12.94 4.19 3.08
C GLN A 30 11.85 5.26 3.10
N TYR A 31 11.41 5.67 4.29
CA TYR A 31 10.52 6.81 4.43
C TYR A 31 11.36 8.10 4.62
N PRO A 32 11.31 9.07 3.69
CA PRO A 32 12.10 10.28 3.82
C PRO A 32 11.55 11.16 4.95
N SER A 33 12.46 11.71 5.77
CA SER A 33 12.11 12.65 6.83
C SER A 33 12.19 14.09 6.34
N VAL A 34 11.15 14.89 6.58
CA VAL A 34 11.21 16.34 6.35
C VAL A 34 12.20 16.98 7.34
N PRO A 35 13.18 17.76 6.87
CA PRO A 35 14.11 18.46 7.75
C PRO A 35 13.39 19.38 8.74
N ALA A 36 13.89 19.44 9.98
CA ALA A 36 13.30 20.28 11.03
C ALA A 36 13.30 21.78 10.70
N SER A 37 14.16 22.20 9.77
CA SER A 37 14.29 23.58 9.28
C SER A 37 13.10 24.07 8.42
N VAL A 38 12.24 23.16 7.93
CA VAL A 38 11.06 23.54 7.15
C VAL A 38 9.94 23.98 8.09
N SER A 39 9.70 25.28 8.20
CA SER A 39 8.71 25.86 9.12
C SER A 39 7.27 25.90 8.56
N GLY A 40 7.10 25.85 7.24
CA GLY A 40 5.80 25.87 6.55
C GLY A 40 5.76 24.94 5.34
N GLY A 41 4.57 24.49 4.94
CA GLY A 41 4.40 23.59 3.78
C GLY A 41 4.99 22.19 3.95
N LYS A 42 5.14 21.71 5.20
CA LYS A 42 5.74 20.40 5.51
C LYS A 42 5.09 19.25 4.74
N GLU A 43 3.79 19.29 4.54
CA GLU A 43 3.07 18.27 3.79
C GLU A 43 3.44 18.28 2.31
N VAL A 44 3.44 19.44 1.66
CA VAL A 44 3.89 19.58 0.25
C VAL A 44 5.32 19.10 0.09
N HIS A 45 6.20 19.51 1.01
CA HIS A 45 7.60 19.08 0.98
C HIS A 45 7.74 17.56 1.21
N GLN A 46 6.96 17.00 2.14
CA GLN A 46 6.92 15.54 2.37
C GLN A 46 6.47 14.80 1.11
N GLN A 47 5.44 15.29 0.41
CA GLN A 47 4.96 14.69 -0.84
C GLN A 47 6.03 14.73 -1.94
N SER A 48 6.74 15.85 -2.09
CA SER A 48 7.87 15.93 -3.02
C SER A 48 8.98 14.93 -2.68
N LEU A 49 9.36 14.83 -1.40
CA LEU A 49 10.37 13.86 -0.96
C LEU A 49 9.93 12.41 -1.17
N LEU A 50 8.66 12.09 -0.93
CA LEU A 50 8.09 10.77 -1.18
C LEU A 50 8.13 10.43 -2.67
N LYS A 51 7.74 11.36 -3.53
CA LYS A 51 7.82 11.22 -4.99
C LYS A 51 9.24 10.95 -5.46
N GLU A 52 10.21 11.73 -5.00
CA GLU A 52 11.62 11.53 -5.33
C GLU A 52 12.15 10.18 -4.84
N GLN A 53 11.78 9.77 -3.63
CA GLN A 53 12.17 8.46 -3.11
C GLN A 53 11.55 7.33 -3.95
N ALA A 54 10.28 7.47 -4.32
CA ALA A 54 9.57 6.49 -5.13
C ALA A 54 10.19 6.33 -6.52
N ASP A 55 10.59 7.42 -7.18
CA ASP A 55 11.30 7.37 -8.47
C ASP A 55 12.66 6.66 -8.33
N ARG A 56 13.46 7.04 -7.32
CA ARG A 56 14.74 6.39 -7.02
C ARG A 56 14.58 4.90 -6.81
N ASP A 57 13.59 4.50 -6.01
CA ASP A 57 13.30 3.11 -5.66
C ASP A 57 12.91 2.28 -6.89
N LEU A 58 12.01 2.81 -7.74
CA LEU A 58 11.59 2.11 -8.95
C LEU A 58 12.75 1.99 -9.95
N CYS A 59 13.50 3.06 -10.18
CA CYS A 59 14.70 3.02 -11.03
C CYS A 59 15.73 2.01 -10.50
N LYS A 60 15.98 1.99 -9.19
CA LYS A 60 16.90 1.06 -8.54
C LYS A 60 16.45 -0.38 -8.74
N PHE A 61 15.17 -0.66 -8.47
CA PHE A 61 14.57 -1.97 -8.68
C PHE A 61 14.75 -2.43 -10.14
N LEU A 62 14.37 -1.60 -11.12
CA LEU A 62 14.45 -1.96 -12.53
C LEU A 62 15.88 -2.21 -13.01
N ARG A 63 16.87 -1.44 -12.53
CA ARG A 63 18.29 -1.68 -12.82
C ARG A 63 18.80 -2.99 -12.23
N LEU A 64 18.40 -3.32 -11.00
CA LEU A 64 18.77 -4.59 -10.36
C LEU A 64 18.15 -5.78 -11.08
N ARG A 65 16.85 -5.70 -11.43
CA ARG A 65 16.18 -6.73 -12.22
C ARG A 65 16.85 -6.92 -13.58
N ALA A 66 17.27 -5.83 -14.25
CA ALA A 66 17.95 -5.94 -15.54
C ALA A 66 19.25 -6.75 -15.49
N GLN A 67 19.95 -6.75 -14.35
CA GLN A 67 21.17 -7.54 -14.16
C GLN A 67 20.89 -9.02 -13.91
N GLU A 68 19.73 -9.33 -13.33
CA GLU A 68 19.29 -10.68 -12.96
C GLU A 68 18.61 -11.43 -14.12
N PHE A 69 17.99 -10.68 -15.02
CA PHE A 69 17.19 -11.19 -16.13
C PHE A 69 18.05 -11.48 -17.37
N ARG A 70 17.71 -12.54 -18.11
CA ARG A 70 18.32 -12.83 -19.42
C ARG A 70 17.82 -11.82 -20.47
N PRO A 71 18.57 -11.54 -21.55
CA PRO A 71 17.99 -10.87 -22.70
C PRO A 71 16.71 -11.58 -23.17
N ASP A 72 15.76 -10.82 -23.72
CA ASP A 72 14.46 -11.30 -24.22
C ASP A 72 13.51 -11.90 -23.15
N SER A 73 13.84 -11.74 -21.87
CA SER A 73 12.99 -12.16 -20.74
C SER A 73 11.98 -11.08 -20.34
N HIS A 74 10.93 -11.49 -19.62
CA HIS A 74 9.79 -10.61 -19.31
C HIS A 74 9.63 -10.36 -17.81
N LEU A 75 9.39 -9.10 -17.46
CA LEU A 75 9.02 -8.68 -16.11
C LEU A 75 7.62 -8.07 -16.13
N VAL A 76 6.71 -8.67 -15.37
CA VAL A 76 5.34 -8.15 -15.15
C VAL A 76 5.27 -7.52 -13.78
N VAL A 77 4.80 -6.28 -13.72
CA VAL A 77 4.73 -5.48 -12.51
C VAL A 77 3.32 -4.96 -12.34
N SER A 78 2.79 -5.04 -11.11
CA SER A 78 1.59 -4.30 -10.73
C SER A 78 1.72 -3.73 -9.32
N PHE A 79 1.16 -2.55 -9.09
CA PHE A 79 1.11 -1.93 -7.76
C PHE A 79 0.02 -0.87 -7.69
N VAL A 80 -0.37 -0.53 -6.48
CA VAL A 80 -1.36 0.53 -6.21
C VAL A 80 -0.82 1.86 -6.74
N GLY A 81 -1.61 2.49 -7.60
CA GLY A 81 -1.39 3.83 -8.12
C GLY A 81 -2.23 4.86 -7.39
N GLN A 82 -2.06 6.14 -7.73
CA GLN A 82 -2.99 7.17 -7.27
C GLN A 82 -4.39 6.88 -7.81
N SER A 83 -5.41 7.34 -7.10
CA SER A 83 -6.77 7.19 -7.58
C SER A 83 -6.94 7.83 -8.96
N LEU A 84 -7.59 7.11 -9.87
CA LEU A 84 -7.94 7.57 -11.21
C LEU A 84 -8.89 8.77 -11.17
N TYR A 85 -9.62 8.91 -10.07
CA TYR A 85 -10.56 9.99 -9.84
C TYR A 85 -9.93 10.99 -8.88
N SER A 86 -9.50 12.14 -9.41
CA SER A 86 -8.78 13.20 -8.69
C SER A 86 -9.49 13.71 -7.42
N GLU A 87 -10.80 13.53 -7.31
CA GLU A 87 -11.61 13.95 -6.17
C GLU A 87 -11.71 12.90 -5.05
N THR A 88 -11.23 11.67 -5.27
CA THR A 88 -11.38 10.57 -4.31
C THR A 88 -10.06 9.83 -4.09
N SER A 89 -9.76 9.46 -2.85
CA SER A 89 -8.64 8.58 -2.54
C SER A 89 -9.03 7.11 -2.75
N ASN A 90 -8.04 6.22 -2.85
CA ASN A 90 -8.27 4.77 -2.81
C ASN A 90 -9.03 4.38 -1.53
N TYR A 91 -10.04 3.50 -1.65
CA TYR A 91 -10.85 2.93 -0.55
C TYR A 91 -11.21 3.94 0.58
N PRO A 92 -11.86 5.07 0.25
CA PRO A 92 -11.92 6.24 1.13
C PRO A 92 -12.69 5.97 2.44
N GLY A 93 -13.84 5.28 2.39
CA GLY A 93 -14.59 4.93 3.60
C GLY A 93 -13.84 3.97 4.54
N LEU A 94 -13.04 3.07 3.98
CA LEU A 94 -12.23 2.13 4.76
C LEU A 94 -11.07 2.84 5.48
N VAL A 95 -10.39 3.77 4.79
CA VAL A 95 -9.35 4.62 5.40
C VAL A 95 -9.93 5.55 6.45
N ASP A 96 -11.08 6.17 6.19
CA ASP A 96 -11.75 7.01 7.18
C ASP A 96 -12.14 6.21 8.43
N ALA A 97 -12.72 5.01 8.25
CA ALA A 97 -13.08 4.12 9.36
C ALA A 97 -11.84 3.76 10.22
N CYS A 98 -10.73 3.36 9.58
CA CYS A 98 -9.46 3.08 10.26
C CYS A 98 -8.97 4.28 11.08
N ARG A 99 -8.96 5.48 10.48
CA ARG A 99 -8.49 6.72 11.10
C ARG A 99 -9.37 7.12 12.28
N ARG A 100 -10.70 7.10 12.10
CA ARG A 100 -11.66 7.43 13.16
C ARG A 100 -11.59 6.43 14.31
N ALA A 101 -11.40 5.13 14.03
CA ALA A 101 -11.19 4.13 15.06
C ALA A 101 -9.95 4.42 15.91
N MET A 102 -8.81 4.79 15.29
CA MET A 102 -7.62 5.20 16.04
C MET A 102 -7.88 6.42 16.92
N VAL A 103 -8.52 7.47 16.36
CA VAL A 103 -8.84 8.69 17.12
C VAL A 103 -9.75 8.39 18.31
N GLN A 104 -10.77 7.54 18.11
CA GLN A 104 -11.67 7.12 19.17
C GLN A 104 -10.93 6.36 20.28
N LEU A 105 -10.06 5.42 19.93
CA LEU A 105 -9.32 4.62 20.91
C LEU A 105 -8.31 5.45 21.70
N VAL A 106 -7.68 6.46 21.10
CA VAL A 106 -6.83 7.42 21.84
C VAL A 106 -7.67 8.24 22.82
N LYS A 107 -8.81 8.78 22.37
CA LYS A 107 -9.71 9.56 23.25
C LYS A 107 -10.23 8.75 24.43
N GLN A 108 -10.41 7.45 24.24
CA GLN A 108 -10.86 6.51 25.27
C GLN A 108 -9.69 5.95 26.11
N ASN A 109 -8.45 6.42 25.92
CA ASN A 109 -7.24 5.92 26.58
C ASN A 109 -6.97 4.42 26.37
N HIS A 110 -7.53 3.83 25.31
CA HIS A 110 -7.26 2.43 24.93
C HIS A 110 -6.01 2.32 24.05
N LEU A 111 -5.62 3.41 23.37
CA LEU A 111 -4.42 3.45 22.53
C LEU A 111 -3.49 4.60 22.98
N PRO A 112 -2.18 4.38 23.14
CA PRO A 112 -1.24 5.46 23.45
C PRO A 112 -1.20 6.49 22.32
N ALA A 113 -1.24 7.79 22.66
CA ALA A 113 -1.16 8.87 21.66
C ALA A 113 0.14 8.79 20.83
N GLY A 114 1.25 8.38 21.45
CA GLY A 114 2.53 8.16 20.78
C GLY A 114 2.46 7.11 19.65
N ALA A 115 1.58 6.11 19.76
CA ALA A 115 1.41 5.09 18.73
C ALA A 115 0.79 5.68 17.46
N VAL A 116 -0.22 6.55 17.60
CA VAL A 116 -0.83 7.25 16.46
C VAL A 116 0.18 8.20 15.81
N SER A 117 0.97 8.92 16.61
CA SER A 117 2.02 9.79 16.10
C SER A 117 3.13 9.02 15.37
N ALA A 118 3.42 7.78 15.77
CA ALA A 118 4.43 6.92 15.16
C ALA A 118 3.90 6.08 13.98
N PHE A 119 2.58 5.87 13.88
CA PHE A 119 1.99 5.03 12.84
C PHE A 119 2.13 5.66 11.46
N ARG A 120 2.97 5.04 10.63
CA ARG A 120 3.25 5.45 9.26
C ARG A 120 3.28 4.22 8.36
N VAL A 121 2.59 4.29 7.24
CA VAL A 121 2.67 3.31 6.17
C VAL A 121 3.64 3.88 5.13
N PRO A 122 4.82 3.28 4.90
CA PRO A 122 5.85 3.84 4.05
C PRO A 122 5.54 3.57 2.58
N THR A 123 4.49 4.21 2.07
CA THR A 123 4.02 4.03 0.70
C THR A 123 3.96 5.34 -0.05
N TYR A 124 4.10 5.25 -1.36
CA TYR A 124 3.79 6.31 -2.30
C TYR A 124 3.03 5.72 -3.47
N ASP A 125 1.80 6.19 -3.62
CA ASP A 125 0.93 5.85 -4.75
C ASP A 125 1.39 6.72 -5.93
N ARG A 126 1.91 6.09 -6.98
CA ARG A 126 2.45 6.76 -8.18
C ARG A 126 1.33 7.08 -9.17
N THR A 127 1.49 8.13 -9.96
CA THR A 127 0.71 8.30 -11.19
C THR A 127 1.33 7.50 -12.34
N VAL A 128 0.61 7.35 -13.46
CA VAL A 128 1.19 6.81 -14.70
C VAL A 128 2.39 7.65 -15.14
N ASP A 129 2.30 8.99 -15.12
CA ASP A 129 3.40 9.89 -15.48
C ASP A 129 4.67 9.66 -14.63
N ASP A 130 4.51 9.37 -13.34
CA ASP A 130 5.63 9.04 -12.47
C ASP A 130 6.33 7.76 -12.93
N VAL A 131 5.55 6.76 -13.32
CA VAL A 131 6.05 5.47 -13.82
C VAL A 131 6.73 5.64 -15.18
N GLU A 132 6.13 6.40 -16.10
CA GLU A 132 6.74 6.74 -17.39
C GLU A 132 8.09 7.45 -17.21
N THR A 133 8.16 8.39 -16.28
CA THR A 133 9.41 9.11 -15.96
C THR A 133 10.50 8.14 -15.50
N SER A 134 10.19 7.23 -14.57
CA SER A 134 11.16 6.22 -14.12
C SER A 134 11.55 5.24 -15.23
N LEU A 135 10.61 4.82 -16.07
CA LEU A 135 10.86 3.92 -17.21
C LEU A 135 11.78 4.57 -18.25
N GLN A 136 11.57 5.86 -18.53
CA GLN A 136 12.43 6.63 -19.42
C GLN A 136 13.89 6.66 -18.93
N ALA A 137 14.10 6.73 -17.61
CA ALA A 137 15.43 6.70 -17.01
C ALA A 137 16.14 5.33 -17.10
N VAL A 138 15.44 4.28 -17.50
CA VAL A 138 15.97 2.91 -17.69
C VAL A 138 15.66 2.32 -19.07
N GLN A 139 15.27 3.15 -20.04
CA GLN A 139 14.88 2.73 -21.39
C GLN A 139 15.96 1.93 -22.15
N ALA A 140 17.23 2.10 -21.78
CA ALA A 140 18.34 1.33 -22.36
C ALA A 140 18.39 -0.12 -21.86
N LEU A 141 17.62 -0.46 -20.82
CA LEU A 141 17.59 -1.78 -20.19
C LEU A 141 16.29 -2.54 -20.49
N TRP A 142 15.19 -1.82 -20.71
CA TRP A 142 13.85 -2.38 -20.82
C TRP A 142 13.08 -1.75 -21.98
N VAL A 143 12.40 -2.59 -22.75
CA VAL A 143 11.33 -2.17 -23.66
C VAL A 143 10.01 -2.26 -22.90
N VAL A 144 9.21 -1.20 -22.94
CA VAL A 144 7.86 -1.19 -22.38
C VAL A 144 6.90 -1.76 -23.42
N GLU A 145 6.34 -2.93 -23.14
CA GLU A 145 5.34 -3.55 -24.03
C GLU A 145 3.93 -3.09 -23.68
N HIS A 146 3.65 -2.95 -22.37
CA HIS A 146 2.37 -2.44 -21.87
C HIS A 146 2.58 -1.56 -20.65
N LEU A 147 1.83 -0.47 -20.59
CA LEU A 147 1.67 0.39 -19.42
C LEU A 147 0.22 0.89 -19.42
N PHE A 148 -0.54 0.56 -18.39
CA PHE A 148 -1.91 1.05 -18.22
C PHE A 148 -2.30 1.08 -16.75
N GLU A 149 -3.38 1.79 -16.46
CA GLU A 149 -3.98 1.89 -15.14
C GLU A 149 -5.43 1.43 -15.18
N GLU A 150 -5.88 0.74 -14.13
CA GLU A 150 -7.25 0.23 -14.00
C GLU A 150 -7.75 0.33 -12.56
N GLU A 151 -9.03 0.65 -12.36
CA GLU A 151 -9.68 0.55 -11.05
C GLU A 151 -9.98 -0.92 -10.75
N ILE A 152 -9.44 -1.42 -9.65
CA ILE A 152 -9.70 -2.77 -9.16
C ILE A 152 -10.64 -2.71 -7.97
N VAL A 153 -11.80 -3.33 -8.12
CA VAL A 153 -12.80 -3.48 -7.05
C VAL A 153 -12.47 -4.71 -6.22
N HIS A 154 -12.53 -4.58 -4.89
CA HIS A 154 -12.31 -5.72 -4.01
C HIS A 154 -13.35 -6.83 -4.28
N PRO A 155 -12.94 -8.09 -4.54
CA PRO A 155 -13.86 -9.16 -4.99
C PRO A 155 -15.02 -9.47 -4.03
N ALA A 156 -14.89 -9.11 -2.76
CA ALA A 156 -15.98 -9.24 -1.78
C ALA A 156 -17.20 -8.38 -2.13
N TYR A 157 -17.03 -7.30 -2.91
CA TYR A 157 -18.14 -6.44 -3.32
C TYR A 157 -19.08 -7.14 -4.30
N GLU A 158 -18.54 -7.90 -5.27
CA GLU A 158 -19.36 -8.71 -6.17
C GLU A 158 -20.17 -9.76 -5.41
N ARG A 159 -19.55 -10.41 -4.40
CA ARG A 159 -20.24 -11.38 -3.53
C ARG A 159 -21.34 -10.73 -2.70
N LEU A 160 -21.14 -9.50 -2.24
CA LEU A 160 -22.17 -8.71 -1.58
C LEU A 160 -23.35 -8.45 -2.54
N ARG A 161 -23.05 -8.00 -3.76
CA ARG A 161 -24.05 -7.69 -4.79
C ARG A 161 -24.86 -8.90 -5.25
N ALA A 162 -24.24 -10.09 -5.27
CA ALA A 162 -24.87 -11.34 -5.68
C ALA A 162 -25.57 -12.10 -4.54
N SER A 163 -25.58 -11.57 -3.31
CA SER A 163 -26.08 -12.30 -2.14
C SER A 163 -27.60 -12.27 -2.03
N ASP A 164 -28.22 -13.44 -2.05
CA ASP A 164 -29.66 -13.63 -1.73
C ASP A 164 -29.94 -13.74 -0.22
N SER A 165 -28.89 -13.69 0.62
CA SER A 165 -29.06 -13.74 2.07
C SER A 165 -29.74 -12.47 2.61
N ALA A 166 -30.30 -12.54 3.83
CA ALA A 166 -30.83 -11.35 4.49
C ALA A 166 -29.80 -10.22 4.45
N LYS A 167 -30.14 -9.08 3.83
CA LYS A 167 -29.23 -7.98 3.47
C LYS A 167 -28.19 -7.66 4.56
N VAL A 168 -28.62 -7.59 5.82
CA VAL A 168 -27.77 -7.31 6.98
C VAL A 168 -26.61 -8.31 7.13
N LYS A 169 -26.85 -9.62 6.95
CA LYS A 169 -25.79 -10.65 7.07
C LYS A 169 -24.76 -10.53 5.95
N ALA A 170 -25.19 -10.15 4.75
CA ALA A 170 -24.31 -9.93 3.61
C ALA A 170 -23.39 -8.73 3.86
N SER A 171 -23.95 -7.60 4.31
CA SER A 171 -23.18 -6.39 4.63
C SER A 171 -22.17 -6.62 5.76
N VAL A 172 -22.54 -7.34 6.83
CA VAL A 172 -21.61 -7.70 7.91
C VAL A 172 -20.44 -8.54 7.39
N ARG A 173 -20.72 -9.56 6.56
CA ARG A 173 -19.68 -10.39 5.96
C ARG A 173 -18.77 -9.61 5.03
N TYR A 174 -19.33 -8.68 4.25
CA TYR A 174 -18.56 -7.81 3.38
C TYR A 174 -17.60 -6.93 4.20
N ALA A 175 -18.13 -6.22 5.21
CA ALA A 175 -17.35 -5.40 6.12
C ALA A 175 -16.22 -6.20 6.82
N ASP A 176 -16.54 -7.40 7.32
CA ASP A 176 -15.53 -8.32 7.88
C ASP A 176 -14.39 -8.58 6.88
N THR A 177 -14.75 -8.87 5.63
CA THR A 177 -13.77 -9.25 4.62
C THR A 177 -12.84 -8.08 4.28
N VAL A 178 -13.39 -6.89 4.01
CA VAL A 178 -12.58 -5.74 3.59
C VAL A 178 -11.77 -5.16 4.75
N VAL A 179 -12.29 -5.18 5.99
CA VAL A 179 -11.55 -4.74 7.17
C VAL A 179 -10.43 -5.70 7.50
N HIS A 180 -10.66 -7.02 7.48
CA HIS A 180 -9.58 -7.99 7.69
C HIS A 180 -8.49 -7.88 6.61
N TRP A 181 -8.87 -7.67 5.35
CA TRP A 181 -7.91 -7.42 4.28
C TRP A 181 -7.05 -6.18 4.57
N MET A 182 -7.66 -5.04 4.92
CA MET A 182 -6.93 -3.82 5.27
C MET A 182 -5.99 -4.04 6.47
N MET A 183 -6.47 -4.72 7.52
CA MET A 183 -5.64 -5.03 8.70
C MET A 183 -4.47 -5.94 8.36
N ALA A 184 -4.64 -6.90 7.45
CA ALA A 184 -3.54 -7.73 6.98
C ALA A 184 -2.44 -6.90 6.29
N VAL A 185 -2.82 -5.83 5.57
CA VAL A 185 -1.87 -4.92 4.94
C VAL A 185 -1.16 -4.02 5.97
N ILE A 186 -1.90 -3.43 6.91
CA ILE A 186 -1.35 -2.35 7.75
C ILE A 186 -0.92 -2.74 9.17
N SER A 187 -1.31 -3.92 9.65
CA SER A 187 -1.06 -4.35 11.04
C SER A 187 0.43 -4.36 11.39
N GLY A 188 1.31 -4.81 10.49
CA GLY A 188 2.75 -4.81 10.73
C GLY A 188 3.32 -3.42 11.06
N TYR A 189 2.81 -2.37 10.40
CA TYR A 189 3.22 -0.99 10.70
C TYR A 189 2.63 -0.50 12.02
N PHE A 190 1.42 -0.92 12.35
CA PHE A 190 0.77 -0.58 13.61
C PHE A 190 1.51 -1.20 14.80
N LEU A 191 1.90 -2.47 14.70
CA LEU A 191 2.70 -3.15 15.73
C LEU A 191 4.04 -2.46 15.95
N LYS A 192 4.73 -2.01 14.89
CA LYS A 192 5.95 -1.20 15.00
C LYS A 192 5.68 0.14 15.71
N ALA A 193 4.57 0.79 15.40
CA ALA A 193 4.19 2.05 16.04
C ALA A 193 3.90 1.88 17.54
N LEU A 194 3.28 0.75 17.92
CA LEU A 194 3.09 0.37 19.33
C LEU A 194 4.42 0.18 20.05
N GLN A 195 5.41 -0.47 19.41
CA GLN A 195 6.74 -0.62 19.98
C GLN A 195 7.43 0.73 20.21
N VAL A 196 7.33 1.66 19.26
CA VAL A 196 7.85 3.03 19.42
C VAL A 196 7.18 3.76 20.58
N ALA A 197 5.89 3.47 20.82
CA ALA A 197 5.12 4.02 21.93
C ALA A 197 5.33 3.30 23.27
N GLY A 198 6.27 2.35 23.35
CA GLY A 198 6.62 1.62 24.59
C GLY A 198 5.76 0.38 24.87
N VAL A 199 4.90 -0.04 23.93
CA VAL A 199 4.11 -1.27 24.05
C VAL A 199 4.85 -2.41 23.36
N HIS A 200 5.57 -3.21 24.12
CA HIS A 200 6.41 -4.31 23.61
C HIS A 200 5.83 -5.71 23.82
N GLU A 201 4.89 -5.85 24.74
CA GLU A 201 4.33 -7.14 25.14
C GLU A 201 3.41 -7.68 24.02
N PRO A 202 3.71 -8.86 23.44
CA PRO A 202 2.97 -9.35 22.26
C PRO A 202 1.47 -9.52 22.48
N VAL A 203 1.03 -9.98 23.66
CA VAL A 203 -0.40 -10.18 23.94
C VAL A 203 -1.12 -8.83 23.99
N ALA A 204 -0.54 -7.80 24.59
CA ALA A 204 -1.06 -6.44 24.60
C ALA A 204 -1.13 -5.88 23.18
N GLN A 205 -0.11 -6.08 22.35
CA GLN A 205 -0.12 -5.65 20.96
C GLN A 205 -1.25 -6.31 20.15
N SER A 206 -1.41 -7.62 20.28
CA SER A 206 -2.50 -8.37 19.62
C SER A 206 -3.88 -7.87 20.06
N ARG A 207 -4.10 -7.67 21.37
CA ARG A 207 -5.37 -7.15 21.89
C ARG A 207 -5.68 -5.75 21.37
N LEU A 208 -4.69 -4.87 21.27
CA LEU A 208 -4.86 -3.52 20.73
C LEU A 208 -5.19 -3.55 19.24
N LEU A 209 -4.54 -4.42 18.47
CA LEU A 209 -4.84 -4.62 17.05
C LEU A 209 -6.27 -5.17 16.85
N GLU A 210 -6.67 -6.19 17.61
CA GLU A 210 -8.04 -6.74 17.59
C GLU A 210 -9.07 -5.67 17.94
N THR A 211 -8.80 -4.87 18.97
CA THR A 211 -9.67 -3.76 19.37
C THR A 211 -9.80 -2.73 18.25
N TRP A 212 -8.68 -2.33 17.64
CA TRP A 212 -8.70 -1.39 16.52
C TRP A 212 -9.46 -1.94 15.31
N SER A 213 -9.24 -3.21 14.96
CA SER A 213 -9.98 -3.89 13.90
C SER A 213 -11.48 -3.92 14.16
N SER A 214 -11.90 -4.28 15.38
CA SER A 214 -13.31 -4.33 15.77
C SER A 214 -13.98 -2.95 15.71
N VAL A 215 -13.32 -1.90 16.21
CA VAL A 215 -13.87 -0.53 16.15
C VAL A 215 -13.93 -0.02 14.72
N THR A 216 -12.92 -0.34 13.90
CA THR A 216 -12.91 0.00 12.47
C THR A 216 -14.11 -0.62 11.75
N LYS A 217 -14.40 -1.91 12.00
CA LYS A 217 -15.56 -2.60 11.44
C LYS A 217 -16.87 -1.96 11.87
N ALA A 218 -17.01 -1.61 13.16
CA ALA A 218 -18.22 -0.97 13.66
C ALA A 218 -18.48 0.38 12.96
N ILE A 219 -17.43 1.20 12.81
CA ILE A 219 -17.54 2.50 12.10
C ILE A 219 -17.84 2.29 10.61
N PHE A 220 -17.16 1.34 9.95
CA PHE A 220 -17.40 1.05 8.53
C PHE A 220 -18.85 0.60 8.28
N LEU A 221 -19.39 -0.28 9.13
CA LEU A 221 -20.79 -0.72 9.03
C LEU A 221 -21.80 0.40 9.30
N GLN A 222 -21.45 1.35 10.15
CA GLN A 222 -22.35 2.45 10.51
C GLN A 222 -22.39 3.54 9.44
N ASP A 223 -21.22 3.95 8.96
CA ASP A 223 -21.08 5.19 8.18
C ASP A 223 -20.71 4.96 6.71
N HIS A 224 -20.22 3.75 6.38
CA HIS A 224 -19.73 3.38 5.04
C HIS A 224 -20.34 2.05 4.58
N LEU A 225 -21.59 1.79 4.99
CA LEU A 225 -22.29 0.53 4.75
C LEU A 225 -22.32 0.21 3.25
N ASP A 226 -21.81 -0.97 2.91
CA ASP A 226 -21.80 -1.50 1.54
C ASP A 226 -21.09 -0.58 0.52
N GLU A 227 -20.24 0.35 0.98
CA GLU A 227 -19.43 1.19 0.12
C GLU A 227 -18.49 0.32 -0.74
N LYS A 228 -18.39 0.64 -2.04
CA LYS A 228 -17.50 -0.03 -2.98
C LYS A 228 -16.03 0.22 -2.58
N VAL A 229 -15.37 -0.81 -2.05
CA VAL A 229 -13.92 -0.76 -1.78
C VAL A 229 -13.18 -1.04 -3.08
N ALA A 230 -12.51 -0.02 -3.61
CA ALA A 230 -11.74 -0.10 -4.84
C ALA A 230 -10.46 0.73 -4.74
N CYS A 231 -9.50 0.43 -5.60
CA CYS A 231 -8.26 1.20 -5.74
C CYS A 231 -7.71 1.11 -7.17
N SER A 232 -7.00 2.15 -7.60
CA SER A 232 -6.27 2.12 -8.86
C SER A 232 -5.04 1.22 -8.78
N PHE A 233 -4.81 0.44 -9.83
CA PHE A 233 -3.59 -0.31 -10.04
C PHE A 233 -2.93 0.10 -11.36
N ILE A 234 -1.63 0.31 -11.31
CA ILE A 234 -0.80 0.46 -12.51
C ILE A 234 -0.22 -0.90 -12.85
N TYR A 235 -0.27 -1.26 -14.13
CA TYR A 235 0.25 -2.49 -14.71
C TYR A 235 1.32 -2.17 -15.73
N VAL A 236 2.45 -2.87 -15.65
CA VAL A 236 3.58 -2.71 -16.57
C VAL A 236 4.08 -4.08 -17.02
N LYS A 237 4.23 -4.27 -18.33
CA LYS A 237 4.94 -5.41 -18.92
C LYS A 237 6.21 -4.91 -19.60
N LEU A 238 7.35 -5.46 -19.19
CA LEU A 238 8.67 -5.07 -19.66
C LEU A 238 9.37 -6.26 -20.31
N LEU A 239 10.06 -6.01 -21.42
CA LEU A 239 10.96 -6.94 -22.10
C LEU A 239 12.42 -6.50 -21.89
N ARG A 240 13.29 -7.42 -21.48
CA ARG A 240 14.71 -7.14 -21.24
C ARG A 240 15.49 -7.05 -22.56
N ILE A 241 16.27 -5.98 -22.71
CA ILE A 241 17.17 -5.74 -23.87
C ILE A 241 18.50 -6.50 -23.77
#